data_AF-C8VXI4-F1
#
_entry.id   AF-C8VXI4-F1
#
_cell.length_a   1.000
_cell.length_b   1.000
_cell.length_c   1.000
_cell.angle_alpha   90.00
_cell.angle_beta   90.00
_cell.angle_gamma   90.00
#
_symmetry.space_group_name_H-M   'P 1'
#
loop_
_entity.id
_entity.type
_entity.pdbx_description
1 polymer ?
#
loop_
_entity_poly.entity_id
_entity_poly.type
_entity_poly.pdbx_seq_one_letter_code
_entity_poly.pdbx_strand_id
1 'polypeptide(L)'
;MSNNLQMPFQDIVGEDSPVQQALRHLRILADEKPMPNANSDQSRSASALILTHLLGLCDSTGLINCRGYHSAAITMFRPIEDATDCFAAVALDINAAKNWAEGNLKSSDAAKIWTNAVNLVMSDGIYLSEYRKIIRHALNNYSHCTPEQAKWNVYLEFIDEKKCAMELNTKSLVINLNAYYIDRYLCTHLYELIEIVLIAFSEYFEAHHSLKERLGGLRIEIEKIVVDFLGFIKSKKIDVSIAPEIGRLSNCEEIL
;
A
#
# COMPACT_ATOMS: atom_id res chain seq x y z
N MET A 1 -27.45 1.38 -14.63
CA MET A 1 -26.01 1.52 -14.35
C MET A 1 -25.46 0.13 -14.17
N SER A 2 -24.30 -0.18 -14.75
CA SER A 2 -23.58 -1.42 -14.45
C SER A 2 -23.44 -1.57 -12.93
N ASN A 3 -23.65 -2.78 -12.39
CA ASN A 3 -23.47 -3.07 -10.96
C ASN A 3 -22.03 -2.85 -10.48
N ASN A 4 -21.09 -2.62 -11.40
CA ASN A 4 -19.67 -2.44 -11.12
C ASN A 4 -19.26 -0.97 -10.98
N LEU A 5 -20.18 -0.02 -11.16
CA LEU A 5 -19.91 1.41 -11.04
C LEU A 5 -20.67 2.03 -9.86
N GLN A 6 -19.97 2.87 -9.11
CA GLN A 6 -20.54 3.64 -8.00
C GLN A 6 -20.26 5.13 -8.19
N MET A 7 -21.11 5.94 -7.55
CA MET A 7 -20.81 7.36 -7.43
C MET A 7 -19.57 7.53 -6.52
N PRO A 8 -18.72 8.55 -6.78
CA PRO A 8 -17.64 8.90 -5.86
C PRO A 8 -18.13 8.97 -4.42
N PHE A 9 -17.32 8.46 -3.48
CA PHE A 9 -17.59 8.53 -2.05
C PHE A 9 -18.85 7.80 -1.56
N GLN A 10 -19.47 6.94 -2.38
CA GLN A 10 -20.69 6.25 -2.00
C GLN A 10 -20.47 5.15 -0.95
N ASP A 11 -19.33 4.44 -1.01
CA ASP A 11 -19.01 3.31 -0.13
C ASP A 11 -17.65 3.55 0.55
N ILE A 12 -17.56 4.62 1.35
CA ILE A 12 -16.33 4.94 2.09
C ILE A 12 -16.24 4.04 3.31
N VAL A 13 -15.08 3.42 3.47
CA VAL A 13 -14.69 2.73 4.71
C VAL A 13 -14.48 3.77 5.83
N GLY A 14 -15.36 3.76 6.83
CA GLY A 14 -15.41 4.74 7.91
C GLY A 14 -14.32 4.59 8.99
N GLU A 15 -14.40 5.45 10.02
CA GLU A 15 -13.40 5.57 11.09
C GLU A 15 -13.21 4.30 11.93
N ASP A 16 -14.20 3.41 11.97
CA ASP A 16 -14.14 2.14 12.69
C ASP A 16 -13.26 1.10 12.00
N SER A 17 -12.82 1.34 10.77
CA SER A 17 -11.94 0.43 10.05
C SER A 17 -10.56 0.31 10.69
N PRO A 18 -9.99 -0.90 10.79
CA PRO A 18 -8.65 -1.07 11.37
C PRO A 18 -7.58 -0.30 10.60
N VAL A 19 -7.78 -0.11 9.28
CA VAL A 19 -6.87 0.69 8.42
C VAL A 19 -6.91 2.17 8.82
N GLN A 20 -8.10 2.75 8.97
CA GLN A 20 -8.26 4.16 9.33
C GLN A 20 -7.77 4.44 10.75
N GLN A 21 -8.07 3.53 11.69
CA GLN A 21 -7.55 3.60 13.06
C GLN A 21 -6.02 3.50 13.10
N ALA A 22 -5.42 2.60 12.32
CA ALA A 22 -3.96 2.47 12.25
C ALA A 22 -3.31 3.73 11.68
N LEU A 23 -3.82 4.29 10.59
CA LEU A 23 -3.33 5.55 10.02
C LEU A 23 -3.39 6.70 11.05
N ARG A 24 -4.46 6.77 11.84
CA ARG A 24 -4.59 7.76 12.92
C ARG A 24 -3.49 7.60 13.98
N HIS A 25 -3.22 6.37 14.42
CA HIS A 25 -2.15 6.12 15.40
C HIS A 25 -0.76 6.40 14.84
N LEU A 26 -0.51 6.07 13.57
CA LEU A 26 0.75 6.39 12.91
C LEU A 26 0.98 7.91 12.76
N ARG A 27 -0.08 8.69 12.54
CA ARG A 27 0.01 10.16 12.54
C ARG A 27 0.40 10.72 13.90
N ILE A 28 -0.20 10.21 14.98
CA ILE A 28 0.18 10.59 16.35
C ILE A 28 1.67 10.32 16.57
N LEU A 29 2.16 9.15 16.15
CA LEU A 29 3.58 8.82 16.23
C LEU A 29 4.46 9.80 15.43
N ALA A 30 4.04 10.17 14.22
CA ALA A 30 4.75 11.12 13.38
C ALA A 30 4.81 12.53 14.00
N ASP A 31 3.74 12.95 14.69
CA ASP A 31 3.65 14.24 15.39
C ASP A 31 4.51 14.27 16.66
N GLU A 32 4.54 13.16 17.41
CA GLU A 32 5.34 13.02 18.63
C GLU A 32 6.85 12.91 18.35
N LYS A 33 7.23 12.42 17.16
CA LYS A 33 8.63 12.31 16.70
C LYS A 33 9.52 11.58 17.71
N PRO A 34 9.15 10.35 18.12
CA PRO A 34 9.96 9.59 19.06
C PRO A 34 11.36 9.32 18.51
N MET A 35 12.30 9.00 19.41
CA MET A 35 13.64 8.58 19.00
C MET A 35 13.55 7.17 18.39
N PRO A 36 13.98 6.97 17.13
CA PRO A 36 14.07 5.64 16.54
C PRO A 36 15.32 4.90 17.03
N ASN A 37 15.38 3.60 16.78
CA ASN A 37 16.47 2.72 17.24
C ASN A 37 17.86 3.09 16.69
N ALA A 38 17.95 3.78 15.55
CA ALA A 38 19.20 4.38 15.07
C ALA A 38 19.76 5.47 16.02
N ASN A 39 18.97 5.92 17.00
CA ASN A 39 19.34 6.69 18.18
C ASN A 39 20.20 7.94 17.88
N SER A 40 19.71 8.78 16.96
CA SER A 40 20.31 10.07 16.64
C SER A 40 19.26 11.11 16.28
N ASP A 41 19.56 12.39 16.52
CA ASP A 41 18.67 13.50 16.17
C ASP A 41 18.41 13.61 14.66
N GLN A 42 19.42 13.27 13.85
CA GLN A 42 19.30 13.21 12.41
C GLN A 42 18.31 12.13 11.99
N SER A 43 18.45 10.91 12.55
CA SER A 43 17.51 9.82 12.29
C SER A 43 16.09 10.18 12.75
N ARG A 44 15.92 10.71 13.96
CA ARG A 44 14.63 11.17 14.47
C ARG A 44 13.94 12.16 13.53
N SER A 45 14.68 13.16 13.06
CA SER A 45 14.15 14.19 12.14
C SER A 45 13.80 13.60 10.78
N ALA A 46 14.67 12.74 10.23
CA ALA A 46 14.45 12.07 8.95
C ALA A 46 13.25 11.11 9.01
N SER A 47 13.17 10.27 10.04
CA SER A 47 12.06 9.34 10.25
C SER A 47 10.73 10.08 10.37
N ALA A 48 10.65 11.16 11.13
CA ALA A 48 9.43 11.97 11.24
C ALA A 48 9.01 12.58 9.88
N LEU A 49 9.97 13.14 9.14
CA LEU A 49 9.72 13.73 7.83
C LEU A 49 9.21 12.69 6.82
N ILE A 50 9.91 11.56 6.70
CA ILE A 50 9.55 10.51 5.75
C ILE A 50 8.24 9.83 6.15
N LEU A 51 8.00 9.57 7.44
CA LEU A 51 6.73 9.01 7.92
C LEU A 51 5.56 9.95 7.60
N THR A 52 5.73 11.25 7.82
CA THR A 52 4.70 12.25 7.47
C THR A 52 4.40 12.22 5.96
N HIS A 53 5.44 12.17 5.12
CA HIS A 53 5.29 12.06 3.68
C HIS A 53 4.56 10.77 3.27
N LEU A 54 4.99 9.62 3.81
CA LEU A 54 4.42 8.31 3.55
C LEU A 54 2.93 8.25 3.92
N LEU A 55 2.55 8.77 5.09
CA LEU A 55 1.15 8.83 5.50
C LEU A 55 0.32 9.71 4.55
N GLY A 56 0.87 10.83 4.10
CA GLY A 56 0.23 11.68 3.08
C GLY A 56 0.03 10.97 1.74
N LEU A 57 0.97 10.11 1.31
CA LEU A 57 0.82 9.28 0.12
C LEU A 57 -0.31 8.26 0.30
N CYS A 58 -0.38 7.58 1.46
CA CYS A 58 -1.43 6.62 1.79
C CYS A 58 -2.82 7.27 1.76
N ASP A 59 -2.99 8.42 2.43
CA ASP A 59 -4.26 9.16 2.45
C ASP A 59 -4.68 9.59 1.04
N SER A 60 -3.73 10.12 0.28
CA SER A 60 -3.98 10.61 -1.08
C SER A 60 -4.40 9.47 -1.99
N THR A 61 -3.77 8.30 -1.85
CA THR A 61 -4.12 7.09 -2.63
C THR A 61 -5.58 6.71 -2.39
N GLY A 62 -6.01 6.62 -1.13
CA GLY A 62 -7.40 6.33 -0.78
C GLY A 62 -8.36 7.39 -1.30
N LEU A 63 -8.03 8.68 -1.14
CA LEU A 63 -8.89 9.79 -1.59
C LEU A 63 -9.05 9.81 -3.12
N ILE A 64 -7.98 9.60 -3.87
CA ILE A 64 -7.99 9.52 -5.34
C ILE A 64 -8.80 8.30 -5.79
N ASN A 65 -8.65 7.16 -5.09
CA ASN A 65 -9.41 5.94 -5.36
C ASN A 65 -10.92 6.14 -5.16
N CYS A 66 -11.34 6.73 -4.04
CA CYS A 66 -12.74 7.03 -3.74
C CYS A 66 -13.38 8.04 -4.73
N ARG A 67 -12.57 8.78 -5.48
CA ARG A 67 -13.01 9.68 -6.56
C ARG A 67 -13.10 9.00 -7.93
N GLY A 68 -12.80 7.71 -8.05
CA GLY A 68 -12.84 6.98 -9.31
C GLY A 68 -11.61 7.18 -10.22
N TYR A 69 -10.56 7.84 -9.72
CA TYR A 69 -9.32 8.10 -10.49
C TYR A 69 -8.31 6.96 -10.32
N HIS A 70 -8.71 5.73 -10.64
CA HIS A 70 -7.94 4.52 -10.34
C HIS A 70 -6.56 4.48 -10.99
N SER A 71 -6.45 4.92 -12.26
CA SER A 71 -5.16 5.01 -12.97
C SER A 71 -4.17 5.99 -12.33
N ALA A 72 -4.64 6.99 -11.58
CA ALA A 72 -3.79 7.88 -10.81
C ALA A 72 -3.45 7.25 -9.45
N ALA A 73 -4.43 6.66 -8.76
CA ALA A 73 -4.22 6.03 -7.46
C ALA A 73 -3.18 4.91 -7.52
N ILE A 74 -3.22 4.04 -8.55
CA ILE A 74 -2.27 2.93 -8.68
C ILE A 74 -0.81 3.38 -8.83
N THR A 75 -0.56 4.59 -9.34
CA THR A 75 0.81 5.13 -9.47
C THR A 75 1.47 5.45 -8.14
N MET A 76 0.66 5.65 -7.09
CA MET A 76 1.14 6.07 -5.77
C MET A 76 1.89 4.96 -5.04
N PHE A 77 1.68 3.69 -5.41
CA PHE A 77 2.29 2.59 -4.68
C PHE A 77 3.80 2.50 -4.83
N ARG A 78 4.36 2.89 -5.98
CA ARG A 78 5.83 2.94 -6.14
C ARG A 78 6.47 4.00 -5.23
N PRO A 79 5.98 5.25 -5.18
CA PRO A 79 6.38 6.23 -4.17
C PRO A 79 6.17 5.75 -2.71
N ILE A 80 5.06 5.08 -2.41
CA ILE A 80 4.80 4.51 -1.08
C ILE A 80 5.88 3.50 -0.71
N GLU A 81 6.20 2.55 -1.60
CA GLU A 81 7.26 1.57 -1.38
C GLU A 81 8.63 2.21 -1.15
N ASP A 82 8.98 3.19 -1.97
CA ASP A 82 10.27 3.89 -1.88
C ASP A 82 10.37 4.70 -0.59
N ALA A 83 9.28 5.36 -0.17
CA ALA A 83 9.21 6.06 1.10
C ALA A 83 9.29 5.10 2.30
N THR A 84 8.62 3.93 2.24
CA THR A 84 8.75 2.86 3.25
C THR A 84 10.18 2.36 3.36
N ASP A 85 10.86 2.10 2.23
CA ASP A 85 12.26 1.65 2.21
C ASP A 85 13.19 2.67 2.87
N CYS A 86 13.07 3.94 2.48
CA CYS A 86 13.87 5.03 3.05
C CYS A 86 13.56 5.23 4.55
N PHE A 87 12.29 5.21 4.94
CA PHE A 87 11.86 5.34 6.33
C PHE A 87 12.48 4.25 7.22
N ALA A 88 12.34 2.99 6.82
CA ALA A 88 12.88 1.86 7.55
C ALA A 88 14.40 1.97 7.71
N ALA A 89 15.11 2.28 6.62
CA ALA A 89 16.57 2.41 6.65
C ALA A 89 17.03 3.53 7.58
N VAL A 90 16.48 4.75 7.47
CA VAL A 90 16.92 5.87 8.32
C VAL A 90 16.55 5.67 9.78
N ALA A 91 15.47 4.95 10.09
CA ALA A 91 15.04 4.68 11.45
C ALA A 91 15.87 3.57 12.13
N LEU A 92 16.43 2.64 11.34
CA LEU A 92 17.17 1.48 11.86
C LEU A 92 18.69 1.64 11.77
N ASP A 93 19.21 2.47 10.85
CA ASP A 93 20.65 2.63 10.62
C ASP A 93 21.07 4.11 10.62
N ILE A 94 21.98 4.46 11.54
CA ILE A 94 22.54 5.81 11.67
C ILE A 94 23.28 6.30 10.41
N ASN A 95 23.92 5.40 9.65
CA ASN A 95 24.60 5.74 8.42
C ASN A 95 23.61 6.00 7.28
N ALA A 96 22.48 5.28 7.25
CA ALA A 96 21.40 5.59 6.32
C ALA A 96 20.83 6.99 6.57
N ALA A 97 20.62 7.36 7.85
CA ALA A 97 20.17 8.71 8.21
C ALA A 97 21.16 9.81 7.76
N LYS A 98 22.47 9.58 7.91
CA LYS A 98 23.51 10.51 7.40
C LYS A 98 23.46 10.63 5.88
N ASN A 99 23.44 9.49 5.18
CA ASN A 99 23.37 9.48 3.71
C ASN A 99 22.10 10.16 3.20
N TRP A 100 20.97 10.01 3.89
CA TRP A 100 19.73 10.72 3.57
C TRP A 100 19.90 12.24 3.68
N ALA A 101 20.48 12.72 4.78
CA ALA A 101 20.70 14.15 5.00
C ALA A 101 21.62 14.79 3.94
N GLU A 102 22.53 14.00 3.36
CA GLU A 102 23.43 14.42 2.28
C GLU A 102 22.83 14.24 0.87
N GLY A 103 21.62 13.67 0.75
CA GLY A 103 20.99 13.38 -0.54
C GLY A 103 21.56 12.14 -1.27
N ASN A 104 22.30 11.30 -0.54
CA ASN A 104 23.03 10.14 -1.07
C ASN A 104 22.28 8.80 -0.89
N LEU A 105 21.18 8.77 -0.13
CA LEU A 105 20.40 7.54 0.09
C LEU A 105 19.38 7.30 -1.03
N LYS A 106 19.63 6.30 -1.88
CA LYS A 106 18.65 5.82 -2.87
C LYS A 106 17.71 4.78 -2.22
N SER A 107 16.43 4.77 -2.61
CA SER A 107 15.45 3.82 -2.08
C SER A 107 15.84 2.35 -2.31
N SER A 108 16.48 2.05 -3.45
CA SER A 108 16.99 0.70 -3.75
C SER A 108 18.08 0.22 -2.79
N ASP A 109 18.90 1.15 -2.27
CA ASP A 109 19.94 0.82 -1.29
C ASP A 109 19.35 0.78 0.12
N ALA A 110 18.41 1.67 0.42
CA ALA A 110 17.62 1.65 1.64
C ALA A 110 16.90 0.31 1.85
N ALA A 111 16.28 -0.24 0.80
CA ALA A 111 15.63 -1.56 0.83
C ALA A 111 16.57 -2.65 1.37
N LYS A 112 17.81 -2.72 0.85
CA LYS A 112 18.79 -3.75 1.22
C LYS A 112 19.20 -3.67 2.70
N ILE A 113 19.19 -2.47 3.28
CA ILE A 113 19.61 -2.23 4.66
C ILE A 113 18.62 -2.89 5.62
N TRP A 114 17.31 -2.66 5.43
CA TRP A 114 16.32 -3.09 6.41
C TRP A 114 15.74 -4.48 6.12
N THR A 115 15.58 -4.89 4.85
CA THR A 115 14.89 -6.16 4.52
C THR A 115 15.60 -7.38 5.09
N ASN A 116 16.93 -7.36 5.15
CA ASN A 116 17.72 -8.44 5.74
C ASN A 116 17.68 -8.44 7.27
N ALA A 117 17.44 -7.28 7.89
CA ALA A 117 17.41 -7.11 9.33
C ALA A 117 16.07 -7.53 9.94
N VAL A 118 14.98 -7.46 9.15
CA VAL A 118 13.62 -7.49 9.68
C VAL A 118 12.90 -8.84 9.46
N ASN A 119 13.33 -9.72 8.54
CA ASN A 119 12.89 -11.13 8.36
C ASN A 119 11.47 -11.47 8.87
N LEU A 120 10.48 -10.68 8.45
CA LEU A 120 9.10 -10.83 8.92
C LEU A 120 8.44 -12.03 8.26
N VAL A 121 7.80 -12.85 9.08
CA VAL A 121 6.99 -14.01 8.67
C VAL A 121 5.54 -13.70 8.99
N MET A 122 4.67 -13.81 7.98
CA MET A 122 3.23 -13.67 8.15
C MET A 122 2.63 -14.95 8.77
N SER A 123 1.38 -14.85 9.23
CA SER A 123 0.64 -15.91 9.91
C SER A 123 0.46 -17.20 9.09
N ASP A 124 0.59 -17.14 7.77
CA ASP A 124 0.58 -18.28 6.84
C ASP A 124 1.96 -18.93 6.63
N GLY A 125 2.98 -18.45 7.34
CA GLY A 125 4.36 -18.94 7.25
C GLY A 125 5.17 -18.38 6.09
N ILE A 126 4.63 -17.42 5.32
CA ILE A 126 5.32 -16.81 4.18
C ILE A 126 6.06 -15.55 4.65
N TYR A 127 7.29 -15.36 4.16
CA TYR A 127 8.05 -14.15 4.43
C TYR A 127 7.43 -12.94 3.73
N LEU A 128 7.34 -11.81 4.43
CA LEU A 128 6.86 -10.55 3.86
C LEU A 128 7.67 -10.11 2.64
N SER A 129 8.96 -10.47 2.59
CA SER A 129 9.85 -10.20 1.45
C SER A 129 9.39 -10.89 0.15
N GLU A 130 8.82 -12.10 0.23
CA GLU A 130 8.25 -12.79 -0.92
C GLU A 130 7.01 -12.05 -1.44
N TYR A 131 6.18 -11.54 -0.52
CA TYR A 131 5.03 -10.73 -0.88
C TYR A 131 5.40 -9.39 -1.50
N ARG A 132 6.39 -8.71 -0.92
CA ARG A 132 6.97 -7.48 -1.48
C ARG A 132 7.47 -7.74 -2.90
N LYS A 133 8.10 -8.88 -3.19
CA LYS A 133 8.56 -9.25 -4.53
C LYS A 133 7.42 -9.41 -5.53
N ILE A 134 6.34 -10.09 -5.15
CA ILE A 134 5.16 -10.32 -6.03
C ILE A 134 4.48 -9.00 -6.35
N ILE A 135 4.16 -8.20 -5.33
CA ILE A 135 3.45 -6.92 -5.50
C ILE A 135 4.33 -5.92 -6.24
N ARG A 136 5.60 -5.74 -5.84
CA ARG A 136 6.52 -4.78 -6.48
C ARG A 136 6.75 -5.08 -7.96
N HIS A 137 6.93 -6.36 -8.31
CA HIS A 137 7.10 -6.73 -9.71
C HIS A 137 5.90 -6.31 -10.56
N ALA A 138 4.69 -6.49 -10.02
CA ALA A 138 3.46 -6.11 -10.69
C ALA A 138 3.30 -4.59 -10.80
N LEU A 139 3.55 -3.86 -9.72
CA LEU A 139 3.38 -2.41 -9.65
C LEU A 139 4.41 -1.64 -10.49
N ASN A 140 5.55 -2.24 -10.85
CA ASN A 140 6.52 -1.63 -11.76
C ASN A 140 5.88 -1.22 -13.09
N ASN A 141 4.88 -1.97 -13.58
CA ASN A 141 4.16 -1.65 -14.81
C ASN A 141 3.38 -0.32 -14.73
N TYR A 142 3.15 0.20 -13.52
CA TYR A 142 2.37 1.40 -13.25
C TYR A 142 3.23 2.58 -12.76
N SER A 143 4.56 2.41 -12.73
CA SER A 143 5.49 3.44 -12.23
C SER A 143 5.66 4.62 -13.20
N HIS A 144 5.25 4.45 -14.46
CA HIS A 144 5.27 5.47 -15.51
C HIS A 144 4.00 5.38 -16.33
N CYS A 145 3.72 6.40 -17.13
CA CYS A 145 2.58 6.43 -18.05
C CYS A 145 2.66 5.28 -19.07
N THR A 146 1.95 4.19 -18.81
CA THR A 146 1.83 3.00 -19.67
C THR A 146 0.37 2.76 -20.07
N PRO A 147 0.12 2.03 -21.16
CA PRO A 147 -1.24 1.59 -21.49
C PRO A 147 -1.90 0.82 -20.34
N GLU A 148 -1.14 -0.03 -19.65
CA GLU A 148 -1.58 -0.88 -18.55
C GLU A 148 -2.02 -0.04 -17.35
N GLN A 149 -1.30 1.05 -17.05
CA GLN A 149 -1.71 2.03 -16.05
C GLN A 149 -3.00 2.76 -16.46
N ALA A 150 -3.09 3.24 -17.70
CA ALA A 150 -4.27 3.98 -18.18
C ALA A 150 -5.54 3.12 -18.22
N LYS A 151 -5.39 1.81 -18.50
CA LYS A 151 -6.47 0.82 -18.51
C LYS A 151 -7.17 0.64 -17.16
N TRP A 152 -6.61 1.14 -16.05
CA TRP A 152 -7.33 1.18 -14.76
C TRP A 152 -8.59 2.07 -14.79
N ASN A 153 -8.76 2.92 -15.81
CA ASN A 153 -10.00 3.68 -16.04
C ASN A 153 -10.97 2.98 -17.00
N VAL A 154 -10.70 1.74 -17.39
CA VAL A 154 -11.59 0.95 -18.26
C VAL A 154 -12.35 -0.05 -17.40
N TYR A 155 -13.63 -0.25 -17.72
CA TYR A 155 -14.48 -1.27 -17.10
C TYR A 155 -15.18 -2.10 -18.17
N LEU A 156 -15.64 -3.29 -17.80
CA LEU A 156 -16.40 -4.15 -18.69
C LEU A 156 -17.91 -4.03 -18.43
N GLU A 157 -18.67 -3.80 -19.49
CA GLU A 157 -20.13 -3.89 -19.49
C GLU A 157 -20.56 -5.22 -20.12
N PHE A 158 -21.13 -6.10 -19.31
CA PHE A 158 -21.52 -7.45 -19.74
C PHE A 158 -22.87 -7.40 -20.46
N ILE A 159 -22.89 -7.92 -21.68
CA ILE A 159 -24.10 -8.08 -22.49
C ILE A 159 -24.73 -9.44 -22.19
N ASP A 160 -23.90 -10.48 -22.03
CA ASP A 160 -24.26 -11.82 -21.55
C ASP A 160 -23.08 -12.47 -20.80
N GLU A 161 -23.21 -13.74 -20.41
CA GLU A 161 -22.20 -14.46 -19.61
C GLU A 161 -20.83 -14.60 -20.28
N LYS A 162 -20.75 -14.52 -21.61
CA LYS A 162 -19.51 -14.71 -22.38
C LYS A 162 -19.14 -13.51 -23.23
N LYS A 163 -19.90 -12.41 -23.16
CA LYS A 163 -19.77 -11.28 -24.06
C LYS A 163 -19.83 -9.97 -23.30
N CYS A 164 -18.83 -9.12 -23.54
CA CYS A 164 -18.74 -7.82 -22.91
C CYS A 164 -18.25 -6.74 -23.88
N ALA A 165 -18.65 -5.50 -23.60
CA ALA A 165 -18.10 -4.30 -24.19
C ALA A 165 -17.08 -3.67 -23.23
N MET A 166 -15.99 -3.13 -23.78
CA MET A 166 -15.01 -2.35 -23.04
C MET A 166 -15.40 -0.88 -23.03
N GLU A 167 -15.56 -0.31 -21.84
CA GLU A 167 -16.05 1.06 -21.69
C GLU A 167 -15.04 1.93 -20.95
N LEU A 168 -14.93 3.19 -21.40
CA LEU A 168 -14.05 4.17 -20.78
C LEU A 168 -14.80 4.96 -19.71
N ASN A 169 -14.26 4.95 -18.49
CA ASN A 169 -14.78 5.76 -17.39
C ASN A 169 -14.31 7.22 -17.47
N THR A 170 -14.94 8.00 -18.36
CA THR A 170 -14.68 9.44 -18.52
C THR A 170 -15.31 10.30 -17.42
N LYS A 171 -16.26 9.75 -16.65
CA LYS A 171 -17.04 10.46 -15.63
C LYS A 171 -16.47 10.33 -14.22
N SER A 172 -15.34 9.65 -14.06
CA SER A 172 -14.69 9.42 -12.77
C SER A 172 -15.62 8.69 -11.77
N LEU A 173 -16.40 7.73 -12.26
CA LEU A 173 -17.15 6.82 -11.40
C LEU A 173 -16.18 5.86 -10.69
N VAL A 174 -16.56 5.32 -9.55
CA VAL A 174 -15.75 4.30 -8.88
C VAL A 174 -16.01 2.97 -9.57
N ILE A 175 -14.98 2.37 -10.15
CA ILE A 175 -15.00 1.01 -10.69
C ILE A 175 -14.72 0.06 -9.53
N ASN A 176 -15.76 -0.59 -9.00
CA ASN A 176 -15.73 -1.30 -7.72
C ASN A 176 -14.58 -2.32 -7.62
N LEU A 177 -14.36 -3.10 -8.68
CA LEU A 177 -13.32 -4.12 -8.68
C LEU A 177 -11.91 -3.51 -8.65
N ASN A 178 -11.66 -2.47 -9.45
CA ASN A 178 -10.38 -1.78 -9.45
C ASN A 178 -10.14 -1.08 -8.10
N ALA A 179 -11.18 -0.42 -7.56
CA ALA A 179 -11.12 0.23 -6.25
C ALA A 179 -10.76 -0.75 -5.13
N TYR A 180 -11.41 -1.92 -5.12
CA TYR A 180 -11.14 -3.00 -4.18
C TYR A 180 -9.67 -3.41 -4.20
N TYR A 181 -9.09 -3.65 -5.38
CA TYR A 181 -7.67 -4.06 -5.48
C TYR A 181 -6.72 -2.98 -4.98
N ILE A 182 -6.97 -1.71 -5.30
CA ILE A 182 -6.18 -0.58 -4.79
C ILE A 182 -6.22 -0.55 -3.26
N ASP A 183 -7.39 -0.69 -2.65
CA ASP A 183 -7.52 -0.71 -1.19
C ASP A 183 -6.76 -1.90 -0.58
N ARG A 184 -6.79 -3.08 -1.23
CA ARG A 184 -6.02 -4.24 -0.78
C ARG A 184 -4.51 -4.04 -0.89
N TYR A 185 -4.00 -3.43 -1.97
CA TYR A 185 -2.58 -3.08 -2.06
C TYR A 185 -2.18 -2.08 -0.97
N LEU A 186 -3.03 -1.09 -0.70
CA LEU A 186 -2.79 -0.14 0.38
C LEU A 186 -2.76 -0.81 1.76
N CYS A 187 -3.64 -1.78 2.02
CA CYS A 187 -3.60 -2.58 3.24
C CYS A 187 -2.26 -3.32 3.41
N THR A 188 -1.72 -3.89 2.32
CA THR A 188 -0.43 -4.59 2.36
C THR A 188 0.73 -3.66 2.72
N HIS A 189 0.79 -2.48 2.11
CA HIS A 189 1.83 -1.49 2.44
C HIS A 189 1.67 -0.92 3.84
N LEU A 190 0.43 -0.72 4.31
CA LEU A 190 0.17 -0.27 5.67
C LEU A 190 0.58 -1.32 6.71
N TYR A 191 0.29 -2.60 6.46
CA TYR A 191 0.75 -3.69 7.31
C TYR A 191 2.27 -3.68 7.48
N GLU A 192 3.00 -3.61 6.36
CA GLU A 192 4.45 -3.53 6.34
C GLU A 192 4.97 -2.30 7.12
N LEU A 193 4.34 -1.14 6.94
CA LEU A 193 4.69 0.07 7.68
C LEU A 193 4.51 -0.12 9.20
N ILE A 194 3.40 -0.72 9.65
CA ILE A 194 3.15 -0.96 11.07
C ILE A 194 4.23 -1.88 11.66
N GLU A 195 4.62 -2.94 10.95
CA GLU A 195 5.70 -3.82 11.39
C GLU A 195 7.03 -3.07 11.53
N ILE A 196 7.40 -2.28 10.52
CA ILE A 196 8.62 -1.47 10.56
C ILE A 196 8.56 -0.49 11.73
N VAL A 197 7.43 0.16 11.98
CA VAL A 197 7.25 1.08 13.11
C VAL A 197 7.44 0.38 14.45
N LEU A 198 6.82 -0.78 14.66
CA LEU A 198 6.94 -1.52 15.90
C LEU A 198 8.38 -1.96 16.18
N ILE A 199 9.15 -2.24 15.13
CA ILE A 199 10.57 -2.58 15.23
C ILE A 199 11.42 -1.33 15.46
N ALA A 200 11.30 -0.33 14.59
CA ALA A 200 12.17 0.83 14.54
C ALA A 200 12.01 1.78 15.73
N PHE A 201 10.90 1.67 16.47
CA PHE A 201 10.63 2.44 17.68
C PHE A 201 10.38 1.53 18.88
N SER A 202 11.02 0.35 18.90
CA SER A 202 10.79 -0.65 19.95
C SER A 202 11.03 -0.09 21.36
N GLU A 203 12.08 0.71 21.56
CA GLU A 203 12.38 1.35 22.86
C GLU A 203 11.27 2.33 23.28
N TYR A 204 10.76 3.15 22.35
CA TYR A 204 9.64 4.05 22.64
C TYR A 204 8.38 3.27 23.06
N PHE A 205 8.11 2.13 22.42
CA PHE A 205 6.96 1.28 22.74
C PHE A 205 7.10 0.49 24.05
N GLU A 206 8.29 0.42 24.65
CA GLU A 206 8.46 -0.06 26.02
C GLU A 206 7.84 0.91 27.04
N ALA A 207 7.91 2.22 26.78
CA ALA A 207 7.27 3.22 27.63
C ALA A 207 5.78 3.46 27.28
N HIS A 208 5.35 3.09 26.07
CA HIS A 208 4.02 3.37 25.53
C HIS A 208 3.24 2.08 25.23
N HIS A 209 3.17 1.18 26.21
CA HIS A 209 2.55 -0.15 26.06
C HIS A 209 1.12 -0.12 25.52
N SER A 210 0.28 0.83 25.96
CA SER A 210 -1.10 0.92 25.50
C SER A 210 -1.21 1.24 24.00
N LEU A 211 -0.32 2.08 23.47
CA LEU A 211 -0.24 2.37 22.05
C LEU A 211 0.32 1.16 21.28
N LYS A 212 1.34 0.49 21.83
CA LYS A 212 1.89 -0.75 21.26
C LYS A 212 0.82 -1.84 21.11
N GLU A 213 0.02 -2.07 22.14
CA GLU A 213 -1.07 -3.06 22.13
C GLU A 213 -2.14 -2.71 21.10
N ARG A 214 -2.56 -1.43 21.02
CA ARG A 214 -3.53 -0.97 20.03
C ARG A 214 -3.03 -1.16 18.60
N LEU A 215 -1.82 -0.69 18.29
CA LEU A 215 -1.21 -0.89 16.98
C LEU A 215 -1.01 -2.37 16.66
N GLY A 216 -0.60 -3.19 17.64
CA GLY A 216 -0.46 -4.63 17.49
C GLY A 216 -1.79 -5.35 17.21
N GLY A 217 -2.88 -4.94 17.86
CA GLY A 217 -4.22 -5.44 17.57
C GLY A 217 -4.69 -5.09 16.16
N LEU A 218 -4.57 -3.81 15.79
CA LEU A 218 -4.90 -3.33 14.44
C LEU A 218 -4.07 -4.04 13.36
N ARG A 219 -2.78 -4.27 13.63
CA ARG A 219 -1.87 -5.03 12.76
C ARG A 219 -2.42 -6.44 12.48
N ILE A 220 -2.87 -7.16 13.50
CA ILE A 220 -3.43 -8.53 13.36
C ILE A 220 -4.71 -8.50 12.52
N GLU A 221 -5.57 -7.48 12.68
CA GLU A 221 -6.77 -7.34 11.86
C GLU A 221 -6.46 -7.05 10.40
N ILE A 222 -5.49 -6.15 10.13
CA ILE A 222 -5.03 -5.85 8.79
C ILE A 222 -4.32 -7.07 8.17
N GLU A 223 -3.55 -7.82 8.96
CA GLU A 223 -2.86 -9.03 8.48
C GLU A 223 -3.83 -10.03 7.86
N LYS A 224 -4.99 -10.26 8.50
CA LYS A 224 -6.02 -11.16 7.97
C LYS A 224 -6.47 -10.74 6.58
N ILE A 225 -6.71 -9.44 6.38
CA ILE A 225 -7.08 -8.87 5.08
C ILE A 225 -6.00 -9.15 4.04
N VAL A 226 -4.74 -8.95 4.41
CA VAL A 226 -3.57 -9.09 3.52
C VAL A 226 -3.37 -10.56 3.14
N VAL A 227 -3.37 -11.48 4.11
CA VAL A 227 -3.24 -12.93 3.87
C VAL A 227 -4.37 -13.45 3.00
N ASP A 228 -5.63 -13.08 3.29
CA ASP A 228 -6.78 -13.50 2.50
C ASP A 228 -6.65 -13.04 1.04
N PHE A 229 -6.25 -11.79 0.83
CA PHE A 229 -6.07 -11.23 -0.52
C PHE A 229 -4.94 -11.90 -1.30
N LEU A 230 -3.79 -12.13 -0.65
CA LEU A 230 -2.63 -12.77 -1.28
C LEU A 230 -2.88 -14.25 -1.57
N GLY A 231 -3.58 -14.95 -0.66
CA GLY A 231 -4.08 -16.30 -0.88
C GLY A 231 -5.04 -16.37 -2.06
N PHE A 232 -5.94 -15.39 -2.21
CA PHE A 232 -6.82 -15.27 -3.36
C PHE A 232 -6.04 -15.07 -4.68
N ILE A 233 -5.10 -14.11 -4.73
CA ILE A 233 -4.25 -13.89 -5.92
C ILE A 233 -3.54 -15.18 -6.34
N LYS A 234 -2.91 -15.86 -5.38
CA LYS A 234 -2.15 -17.09 -5.63
C LYS A 234 -3.05 -18.24 -6.10
N SER A 235 -4.16 -18.47 -5.43
CA SER A 235 -5.08 -19.58 -5.74
C SER A 235 -5.78 -19.41 -7.09
N LYS A 236 -6.16 -18.18 -7.43
CA LYS A 236 -6.80 -17.85 -8.71
C LYS A 236 -5.81 -17.54 -9.83
N LYS A 237 -4.50 -17.54 -9.55
CA LYS A 237 -3.44 -17.17 -10.49
C LYS A 237 -3.73 -15.82 -11.15
N ILE A 238 -4.18 -14.84 -10.35
CA ILE A 238 -4.48 -13.50 -10.84
C ILE A 238 -3.20 -12.86 -11.33
N ASP A 239 -3.21 -12.40 -12.58
CA ASP A 239 -2.17 -11.50 -13.06
C ASP A 239 -2.39 -10.13 -12.43
N VAL A 240 -1.56 -9.80 -11.45
CA VAL A 240 -1.58 -8.52 -10.73
C VAL A 240 -0.95 -7.38 -11.54
N SER A 241 -0.39 -7.67 -12.71
CA SER A 241 0.26 -6.69 -13.58
C SER A 241 -0.72 -6.03 -14.56
N ILE A 242 -1.98 -6.45 -14.56
CA ILE A 242 -3.08 -5.89 -15.34
C ILE A 242 -4.20 -5.37 -14.43
N ALA A 243 -4.93 -4.36 -14.89
CA ALA A 243 -6.10 -3.87 -14.17
C ALA A 243 -7.14 -5.01 -14.00
N PRO A 244 -7.73 -5.18 -12.80
CA PRO A 244 -8.64 -6.28 -12.51
C PRO A 244 -9.81 -6.42 -13.49
N GLU A 245 -10.42 -5.31 -13.90
CA GLU A 245 -11.48 -5.32 -14.92
C GLU A 245 -11.01 -5.90 -16.26
N ILE A 246 -9.80 -5.55 -16.70
CA ILE A 246 -9.20 -6.08 -17.93
C ILE A 246 -8.89 -7.56 -17.81
N GLY A 247 -8.44 -8.01 -16.63
CA GLY A 247 -8.15 -9.43 -16.38
C GLY A 247 -9.36 -10.36 -16.60
N ARG A 248 -10.58 -9.83 -16.50
CA ARG A 248 -11.82 -10.59 -16.74
C ARG A 248 -12.03 -10.94 -18.21
N LEU A 249 -11.40 -10.24 -19.16
CA LEU A 249 -11.47 -10.54 -20.60
C LEU A 249 -10.96 -11.94 -20.93
N SER A 250 -10.06 -12.49 -20.13
CA SER A 250 -9.60 -13.89 -20.31
C SER A 250 -10.75 -14.92 -20.25
N ASN A 251 -11.92 -14.53 -19.75
CA ASN A 251 -13.11 -15.37 -19.62
C ASN A 251 -14.24 -15.01 -20.61
N CYS A 252 -14.06 -14.01 -21.49
CA CYS A 252 -15.12 -13.48 -22.37
C CYS A 252 -14.62 -13.04 -23.75
N GLU A 253 -15.51 -13.02 -24.74
CA GLU A 253 -15.26 -12.45 -26.06
C GLU A 253 -15.54 -10.93 -26.06
N GLU A 254 -14.60 -10.15 -26.59
CA GLU A 254 -14.67 -8.70 -26.75
C GLU A 254 -15.46 -8.32 -28.01
N ILE A 255 -16.35 -7.32 -27.90
CA ILE A 255 -16.92 -6.65 -29.07
C ILE A 255 -16.42 -5.21 -29.10
N LEU A 256 -15.93 -4.80 -30.27
CA LEU A 256 -15.64 -3.41 -30.62
C LEU A 256 -16.89 -2.68 -31.14
#